data_AF-A0A164B9W5-F1
#
_entry.id   AF-A0A164B9W5-F1
#
_cell.length_a   1.000
_cell.length_b   1.000
_cell.length_c   1.000
_cell.angle_alpha   90.00
_cell.angle_beta   90.00
_cell.angle_gamma   90.00
#
_symmetry.space_group_name_H-M   'P 1'
#
loop_
_entity.id
_entity.type
_entity.pdbx_description
1 polymer ?
#
loop_
_entity_poly.entity_id
_entity_poly.type
_entity_poly.pdbx_seq_one_letter_code
_entity_poly.pdbx_strand_id
1 'polypeptide(L)'
;MSNPFRIRWLRGWTFQIVFMEGKVQVEAQGFGICLRTALNPGESPTAAADRLVLAEDRRRRALYQAWIKGQALPSANEGQPHPEERLQEAPNSLVVVDSAAVAA
;
A
#
# COMPACT_ATOMS: atom_id res chain seq x y z
N MET A 1 -10.58 -17.69 -5.32
CA MET A 1 -10.39 -16.23 -5.54
C MET A 1 -9.21 -16.04 -6.49
N SER A 2 -9.37 -15.26 -7.57
CA SER A 2 -8.27 -15.00 -8.52
C SER A 2 -7.31 -13.97 -7.91
N ASN A 3 -5.99 -14.12 -8.10
CA ASN A 3 -5.00 -13.18 -7.57
C ASN A 3 -5.13 -11.81 -8.29
N PRO A 4 -5.57 -10.74 -7.59
CA PRO A 4 -5.81 -9.44 -8.22
C PRO A 4 -4.51 -8.74 -8.66
N PHE A 5 -3.35 -9.20 -8.18
CA PHE A 5 -2.04 -8.62 -8.49
C PHE A 5 -1.32 -9.34 -9.63
N ARG A 6 -1.96 -10.25 -10.38
CA ARG A 6 -1.27 -10.98 -11.45
C ARG A 6 -1.28 -10.19 -12.77
N ILE A 7 -0.10 -9.90 -13.33
CA ILE A 7 0.05 -9.47 -14.74
C ILE A 7 0.41 -10.67 -15.60
N ARG A 8 -0.19 -10.78 -16.79
CA ARG A 8 0.28 -11.66 -17.85
C ARG A 8 0.98 -10.82 -18.92
N TRP A 9 2.31 -10.78 -18.89
CA TRP A 9 3.12 -10.00 -19.84
C TRP A 9 3.06 -10.56 -21.28
N LEU A 10 2.78 -11.85 -21.44
CA LEU A 10 2.92 -12.57 -22.72
C LEU A 10 1.84 -12.30 -23.78
N ARG A 11 0.73 -11.62 -23.44
CA ARG A 11 -0.34 -11.30 -24.42
C ARG A 11 -1.00 -9.98 -24.07
N GLY A 12 -1.30 -9.17 -25.08
CA GLY A 12 -2.06 -7.92 -24.93
C GLY A 12 -1.27 -6.73 -24.38
N TRP A 13 0.06 -6.81 -24.41
CA TRP A 13 0.96 -5.70 -24.07
C TRP A 13 1.67 -5.20 -25.33
N THR A 14 1.69 -3.89 -25.49
CA THR A 14 2.45 -3.17 -26.53
C THR A 14 3.48 -2.30 -25.86
N PHE A 15 4.72 -2.33 -26.36
CA PHE A 15 5.80 -1.50 -25.89
C PHE A 15 6.08 -0.41 -26.92
N GLN A 16 6.18 0.84 -26.46
CA GLN A 16 6.45 1.99 -27.31
C GLN A 16 7.49 2.88 -26.66
N ILE A 17 8.30 3.54 -27.50
CA ILE A 17 9.25 4.55 -27.06
C ILE A 17 8.55 5.88 -27.20
N VAL A 18 8.46 6.62 -26.10
CA VAL A 18 7.82 7.93 -26.03
C VAL A 18 8.83 8.95 -25.51
N PHE A 19 8.85 10.11 -26.14
CA PHE A 19 9.62 11.25 -25.64
C PHE A 19 8.69 12.15 -24.85
N MET A 20 8.92 12.26 -23.55
CA MET A 20 8.13 13.10 -22.66
C MET A 20 9.05 13.78 -21.65
N GLU A 21 8.72 15.03 -21.29
CA GLU A 21 9.44 15.79 -20.24
C GLU A 21 10.96 15.91 -20.51
N GLY A 22 11.34 15.99 -21.79
CA GLY A 22 12.74 16.06 -22.20
C GLY A 22 13.53 14.75 -22.06
N LYS A 23 12.86 13.62 -21.80
CA LYS A 23 13.49 12.31 -21.62
C LYS A 23 12.87 11.28 -22.54
N VAL A 24 13.70 10.36 -23.03
CA VAL A 24 13.24 9.16 -23.70
C VAL A 24 12.73 8.19 -22.64
N GLN A 25 11.52 7.69 -22.82
CA GLN A 25 10.88 6.73 -21.93
C GLN A 25 10.38 5.54 -22.74
N VAL A 26 10.32 4.39 -22.08
CA VAL A 26 9.65 3.21 -22.60
C VAL A 26 8.32 3.09 -21.88
N GLU A 27 7.25 3.01 -22.65
CA GLU A 27 5.89 2.83 -22.20
C GLU A 27 5.39 1.43 -22.56
N ALA A 28 4.83 0.74 -21.58
CA ALA A 28 4.14 -0.52 -21.77
C ALA A 28 2.65 -0.30 -21.54
N GLN A 29 1.84 -0.58 -22.57
CA GLN A 29 0.40 -0.43 -22.53
C GLN A 29 -0.27 -1.78 -22.71
N GLY A 30 -1.22 -2.12 -21.84
CA GLY A 30 -1.95 -3.38 -21.94
C GLY A 30 -3.06 -3.49 -20.90
N PHE A 31 -4.18 -4.14 -21.26
CA PHE A 31 -5.33 -4.35 -20.38
C PHE A 31 -5.87 -3.07 -19.70
N GLY A 32 -5.79 -1.92 -20.39
CA GLY A 32 -6.21 -0.62 -19.85
C GLY A 32 -5.23 0.02 -18.86
N ILE A 33 -4.03 -0.56 -18.71
CA ILE A 33 -2.96 -0.05 -17.85
C ILE A 33 -1.83 0.51 -18.72
N CYS A 34 -1.26 1.62 -18.30
CA CYS A 34 -0.07 2.22 -18.88
C CYS A 34 1.03 2.27 -17.82
N LEU A 35 2.19 1.72 -18.13
CA LEU A 35 3.38 1.70 -17.28
C LEU A 35 4.52 2.39 -18.02
N ARG A 36 5.33 3.16 -17.32
CA ARG A 36 6.41 3.95 -17.93
C ARG A 36 7.71 3.79 -17.15
N THR A 37 8.83 3.78 -17.87
CA THR A 37 10.16 3.88 -17.28
C THR A 37 11.03 4.78 -18.15
N ALA A 38 11.92 5.56 -17.54
CA ALA A 38 12.88 6.37 -18.29
C ALA A 38 13.98 5.48 -18.89
N LEU A 39 14.44 5.80 -20.09
CA LEU A 39 15.62 5.18 -20.68
C LEU A 39 16.87 5.76 -20.01
N ASN A 40 17.77 4.91 -19.51
CA ASN A 40 19.03 5.39 -18.96
C ASN A 40 20.05 5.72 -20.08
N PRO A 41 21.05 6.58 -19.81
CA PRO A 41 22.11 6.86 -20.77
C PRO A 41 22.84 5.57 -21.19
N GLY A 42 22.92 5.31 -22.50
CA GLY A 42 23.56 4.11 -23.05
C GLY A 42 22.75 2.81 -22.94
N GLU A 43 21.54 2.87 -22.39
CA GLU A 43 20.65 1.71 -22.30
C GLU A 43 19.87 1.51 -23.62
N SER A 44 19.68 0.25 -24.02
CA SER A 44 18.82 -0.07 -25.16
C SER A 44 17.34 -0.01 -24.76
N PRO A 45 16.43 0.35 -25.68
CA PRO A 45 15.00 0.37 -25.40
C PRO A 45 14.45 -0.97 -24.91
N THR A 46 14.99 -2.08 -25.43
CA THR A 46 14.63 -3.43 -25.00
C THR A 46 15.05 -3.69 -23.54
N ALA A 47 16.26 -3.28 -23.15
CA ALA A 47 16.72 -3.43 -21.77
C ALA A 47 15.86 -2.61 -20.79
N ALA A 48 15.45 -1.41 -21.18
CA ALA A 48 14.51 -0.61 -20.38
C ALA A 48 13.12 -1.27 -20.29
N ALA A 49 12.63 -1.88 -21.38
CA ALA A 49 11.38 -2.65 -21.35
C ALA A 49 11.46 -3.85 -20.39
N ASP A 50 12.55 -4.62 -20.42
CA ASP A 50 12.77 -5.75 -19.51
C ASP A 50 12.82 -5.28 -18.05
N ARG A 51 13.51 -4.17 -17.79
CA ARG A 51 13.55 -3.57 -16.44
C ARG A 51 12.16 -3.13 -15.97
N LEU A 52 11.36 -2.52 -16.85
CA LEU A 52 9.97 -2.13 -16.54
C LEU A 52 9.16 -3.36 -16.12
N VAL A 53 9.23 -4.44 -16.90
CA VAL A 53 8.52 -5.70 -16.62
C VAL A 53 8.95 -6.27 -15.27
N LEU A 54 10.26 -6.33 -14.99
CA LEU A 54 10.79 -6.85 -13.74
C LEU A 54 10.42 -5.99 -12.53
N ALA A 55 10.49 -4.67 -12.66
CA ALA A 55 10.16 -3.74 -11.59
C ALA A 55 8.68 -3.85 -11.19
N GLU A 56 7.80 -3.93 -12.18
CA GLU A 56 6.37 -4.08 -11.93
C GLU A 56 6.03 -5.48 -11.37
N ASP A 57 6.66 -6.57 -11.87
CA ASP A 57 6.46 -7.91 -11.29
C ASP A 57 6.88 -7.94 -9.82
N ARG A 58 8.01 -7.31 -9.47
CA ARG A 58 8.45 -7.16 -8.07
C ARG A 58 7.45 -6.35 -7.23
N ARG A 59 6.97 -5.21 -7.74
CA ARG A 59 5.97 -4.38 -7.06
C ARG A 59 4.70 -5.18 -6.77
N ARG A 60 4.19 -5.92 -7.75
CA ARG A 60 2.97 -6.73 -7.60
C ARG A 60 3.15 -7.90 -6.65
N ARG A 61 4.31 -8.57 -6.68
CA ARG A 61 4.64 -9.60 -5.67
C ARG A 61 4.67 -9.00 -4.27
N ALA A 62 5.28 -7.83 -4.09
CA ALA A 62 5.32 -7.15 -2.80
C ALA A 62 3.91 -6.80 -2.29
N LEU A 63 3.05 -6.26 -3.17
CA LEU A 63 1.64 -5.97 -2.85
C LEU A 63 0.86 -7.24 -2.50
N TYR A 64 1.05 -8.32 -3.26
CA TYR A 64 0.43 -9.61 -2.96
C TYR A 64 0.87 -10.14 -1.58
N GLN A 65 2.16 -10.08 -1.26
CA GLN A 65 2.67 -10.50 0.04
C GLN A 65 2.13 -9.63 1.19
N ALA A 66 2.07 -8.31 1.00
CA ALA A 66 1.47 -7.40 1.97
C ALA A 66 -0.03 -7.68 2.17
N TRP A 67 -0.76 -7.96 1.09
CA TRP A 67 -2.18 -8.32 1.13
C TRP A 67 -2.40 -9.64 1.88
N ILE A 68 -1.62 -10.68 1.58
CA ILE A 68 -1.68 -11.96 2.31
C ILE A 68 -1.38 -11.76 3.79
N LYS A 69 -0.35 -10.98 4.13
CA LYS A 69 -0.04 -10.64 5.54
C LYS A 69 -1.18 -9.90 6.23
N GLY A 70 -1.83 -8.97 5.54
CA GLY A 70 -2.99 -8.25 6.06
C GLY A 70 -4.21 -9.14 6.28
N GLN A 71 -4.38 -10.20 5.48
CA GLN A 71 -5.42 -11.22 5.71
C GLN A 71 -5.06 -12.20 6.83
N ALA A 72 -3.77 -12.43 7.05
CA ALA A 72 -3.27 -13.31 8.11
C ALA A 72 -3.19 -12.63 9.48
N LEU A 73 -3.42 -11.31 9.58
CA LEU A 73 -3.65 -10.71 10.88
C LEU A 73 -4.99 -11.25 11.41
N PRO A 74 -5.01 -11.97 12.56
CA PRO A 74 -6.26 -12.17 13.26
C PRO A 74 -6.81 -10.79 13.59
N SER A 75 -8.12 -10.60 13.40
CA SER A 75 -8.80 -9.40 13.83
C SER A 75 -8.37 -9.08 15.26
N ALA A 76 -7.81 -7.90 15.50
CA ALA A 76 -7.41 -7.43 16.83
C ALA A 76 -8.59 -7.24 17.82
N ASN A 77 -9.74 -7.86 17.52
CA ASN A 77 -10.93 -7.92 18.35
C ASN A 77 -11.04 -9.20 19.19
N GLU A 78 -10.16 -10.19 19.02
CA GLU A 78 -10.11 -11.35 19.91
C GLU A 78 -9.28 -11.01 21.16
N GLY A 79 -9.81 -10.15 22.03
CA GLY A 79 -9.21 -9.92 23.36
C GLY A 79 -9.28 -8.50 23.92
N GLN A 80 -10.01 -7.55 23.31
CA GLN A 80 -10.34 -6.33 24.05
C GLN A 80 -11.49 -6.64 25.01
N PRO A 81 -11.32 -6.51 26.34
CA PRO A 81 -12.42 -6.67 27.27
C PRO A 81 -13.51 -5.66 26.93
N HIS A 82 -14.76 -6.12 26.96
CA HIS A 82 -15.94 -5.35 26.62
C HIS A 82 -15.96 -4.05 27.45
N PRO A 83 -16.37 -2.90 26.90
CA PRO A 83 -16.40 -1.63 27.65
C PRO A 83 -17.21 -1.70 28.95
N GLU A 84 -18.13 -2.66 29.05
CA GLU A 84 -19.00 -2.86 30.22
C GLU A 84 -18.26 -3.41 31.44
N GLU A 85 -17.19 -4.20 31.29
CA GLU A 85 -16.38 -4.68 32.43
C GLU A 85 -15.56 -3.56 33.06
N ARG A 86 -15.24 -2.51 32.30
CA ARG A 86 -14.43 -1.36 32.77
C ARG A 86 -15.21 -0.40 33.68
N LEU A 87 -16.53 -0.57 33.79
CA LEU A 87 -17.39 0.26 34.64
C LEU A 87 -17.58 -0.31 36.07
N GLN A 88 -17.12 -1.53 36.36
CA GLN A 88 -17.31 -2.16 37.67
C GLN A 88 -16.12 -2.01 38.64
N GLU A 89 -14.92 -1.64 38.16
CA GLU A 89 -13.81 -1.26 39.04
C GLU A 89 -13.77 0.26 39.22
N ALA A 90 -14.77 0.79 39.91
CA ALA A 90 -14.65 2.12 40.51
C ALA A 90 -13.72 2.00 41.74
N PRO A 91 -12.55 2.66 41.77
CA PRO A 91 -11.81 2.77 43.02
C PRO A 91 -12.62 3.62 44.02
N ASN A 92 -12.96 3.01 45.15
CA ASN A 92 -13.50 3.69 46.34
C ASN A 92 -12.45 4.66 46.89
N SER A 93 -12.36 5.88 46.37
CA SER A 93 -11.98 7.08 47.12
C SER A 93 -11.73 8.22 46.13
N LEU A 94 -12.71 9.10 45.99
CA LEU A 94 -12.50 10.45 45.46
C LEU A 94 -12.68 11.41 46.64
N VAL A 95 -11.58 11.83 47.26
CA VAL A 95 -11.60 12.93 48.23
C VAL A 95 -11.65 14.24 47.45
N VAL A 96 -12.81 14.91 47.48
CA VAL A 96 -12.98 16.25 46.92
C VAL A 96 -12.55 17.26 47.98
N VAL A 97 -11.46 18.00 47.71
CA VAL A 97 -11.10 19.22 48.46
C VAL A 97 -11.73 20.40 47.74
N ASP A 98 -12.75 20.99 48.35
CA ASP A 98 -13.44 22.15 47.81
C ASP A 98 -12.52 23.37 47.87
N SER A 99 -12.17 23.94 46.71
CA SER A 99 -11.48 25.23 46.61
C SER A 99 -12.48 26.27 46.10
N ALA A 100 -13.33 26.76 47.00
CA ALA A 100 -14.23 27.86 46.69
C ALA A 100 -13.45 29.19 46.69
N ALA A 101 -13.17 29.69 45.50
CA ALA A 101 -12.83 31.08 45.26
C ALA A 101 -14.08 31.96 45.54
N VAL A 102 -13.94 32.96 46.41
CA VAL A 102 -14.90 34.07 46.50
C VAL A 102 -14.26 35.29 45.84
N ALA A 103 -14.91 35.73 44.76
CA ALA A 103 -14.64 36.98 44.06
C ALA A 103 -15.35 38.14 44.77
N ALA A 104 -14.64 39.26 44.95
CA ALA A 104 -15.05 40.67 44.80
C ALA A 104 -13.99 41.59 45.43
#